data_AF-A0A8J4SX40-F1
#
_entry.id   AF-A0A8J4SX40-F1
#
_cell.length_a   1.000
_cell.length_b   1.000
_cell.length_c   1.000
_cell.angle_alpha   90.00
_cell.angle_beta   90.00
_cell.angle_gamma   90.00
#
_symmetry.space_group_name_H-M   'P 1'
#
loop_
_entity.id
_entity.type
_entity.pdbx_description
1 polymer ?
#
loop_
_entity_poly.entity_id
_entity_poly.type
_entity_poly.pdbx_seq_one_letter_code
_entity_poly.pdbx_strand_id
1 'polypeptide(L)'
;MPYTRYDTEDATRGGSAALKSAPTFDQALTASEASGQKYIALPSNGSYAQWTVRQGEGGAGVTMRFTMPDSADGMGLNGALDVYVNGSKAKTVPLTSYYNWQYFSSDHPGDTPSAGRPLFRFDEVHWKMDTPLKAGDTIRIQKNNGDSLEYGVDFLEIEPVQAVIPRPANSVSVSDFGAIANDGKDDLAAFEAAVQSAVSTGKTLYIPEGTFHLSNMWKIGTPTNMINNLTIVGAGIWHTNIQFTNPNAASGGISFRVQGKLDFSNIYMNSMLRSRYNENAVYKGFMDNFGKDSKFSNVWVEHFECGFWVGDYAHTPAIIADGLVIENSRIRNNLADGVNFAQGTSNSTVRNSSVRNNGDDGLAVWTSNVNGAPAGVNNTFSFNTIENNWRAAGIAFFGGSGHKATNNLIVDTVGGSAIRMNTVFPGYHFQNNTGILFSDTTIINSGTSKDLYNGERGAIDLEASNDSIKNVTFTNIDILNTQRSAVQFGYGGGFQNIVFNNININGTGLDGIETSSDKGVKRPSSLGGSAFP
;
A
#
# COMPACT_ATOMS: atom_id res chain seq x y z
N MET A 1 10.74 1.19 10.31
CA MET A 1 9.74 0.26 10.88
C MET A 1 10.39 -0.65 11.94
N PRO A 2 9.64 -1.25 12.89
CA PRO A 2 10.22 -2.06 13.97
C PRO A 2 10.63 -3.48 13.55
N TYR A 3 10.19 -3.95 12.39
CA TYR A 3 10.51 -5.27 11.87
C TYR A 3 11.84 -5.30 11.12
N THR A 4 12.40 -6.51 11.03
CA THR A 4 13.49 -6.88 10.14
C THR A 4 13.00 -7.93 9.14
N ARG A 5 13.48 -7.85 7.88
CA ARG A 5 13.10 -8.79 6.81
C ARG A 5 14.05 -9.99 6.76
N TYR A 6 13.46 -11.16 6.55
CA TYR A 6 14.10 -12.44 6.28
C TYR A 6 13.65 -12.88 4.89
N ASP A 7 14.47 -12.58 3.89
CA ASP A 7 14.05 -12.62 2.49
C ASP A 7 14.34 -13.98 1.84
N THR A 8 13.90 -14.18 0.60
CA THR A 8 14.04 -15.40 -0.20
C THR A 8 15.46 -15.95 -0.22
N GLU A 9 16.45 -15.06 -0.38
CA GLU A 9 17.87 -15.44 -0.49
C GLU A 9 18.49 -15.84 0.86
N ASP A 10 17.89 -15.43 1.98
CA ASP A 10 18.34 -15.79 3.33
C ASP A 10 17.90 -17.20 3.75
N ALA A 11 16.96 -17.81 3.01
CA ALA A 11 16.32 -19.04 3.41
C ALA A 11 17.11 -20.28 2.99
N THR A 12 17.22 -21.24 3.91
CA THR A 12 17.51 -22.63 3.56
C THR A 12 16.23 -23.30 3.07
N ARG A 13 16.25 -23.81 1.84
CA ARG A 13 15.14 -24.55 1.23
C ARG A 13 15.32 -26.05 1.46
N GLY A 14 14.23 -26.79 1.59
CA GLY A 14 14.29 -28.26 1.61
C GLY A 14 12.97 -28.94 1.26
N GLY A 15 12.98 -30.28 1.31
CA GLY A 15 11.95 -31.08 0.66
C GLY A 15 12.00 -30.84 -0.86
N SER A 16 10.85 -30.57 -1.46
CA SER A 16 10.74 -30.20 -2.88
C SER A 16 10.61 -28.68 -3.09
N ALA A 17 10.96 -27.85 -2.09
CA ALA A 17 10.88 -26.41 -2.22
C ALA A 17 11.83 -25.89 -3.31
N ALA A 18 11.35 -24.97 -4.15
CA ALA A 18 12.07 -24.49 -5.32
C ALA A 18 12.11 -22.97 -5.36
N LEU A 19 13.27 -22.41 -5.75
CA LEU A 19 13.36 -20.99 -6.06
C LEU A 19 12.64 -20.72 -7.38
N LYS A 20 11.75 -19.74 -7.38
CA LYS A 20 11.10 -19.19 -8.58
C LYS A 20 11.62 -17.77 -8.77
N SER A 21 11.86 -17.38 -10.02
CA SER A 21 12.42 -16.06 -10.34
C SER A 21 11.89 -15.51 -11.66
N ALA A 22 11.76 -14.18 -11.76
CA ALA A 22 11.44 -13.46 -12.99
C ALA A 22 12.50 -12.36 -13.28
N PRO A 23 13.75 -12.75 -13.60
CA PRO A 23 14.87 -11.80 -13.73
C PRO A 23 14.69 -10.76 -14.85
N THR A 24 13.84 -11.05 -15.83
CA THR A 24 13.48 -10.15 -16.94
C THR A 24 12.13 -9.44 -16.71
N PHE A 25 11.61 -9.48 -15.48
CA PHE A 25 10.35 -8.81 -15.10
C PHE A 25 9.12 -9.26 -15.90
N ASP A 26 9.14 -10.48 -16.46
CA ASP A 26 8.01 -11.01 -17.22
C ASP A 26 6.78 -11.19 -16.34
N GLN A 27 5.79 -10.33 -16.56
CA GLN A 27 4.53 -10.30 -15.81
C GLN A 27 3.66 -11.55 -16.01
N ALA A 28 4.00 -12.47 -16.92
CA ALA A 28 3.35 -13.78 -16.98
C ALA A 28 3.77 -14.70 -15.83
N LEU A 29 4.95 -14.47 -15.24
CA LEU A 29 5.49 -15.25 -14.13
C LEU A 29 5.06 -14.64 -12.80
N THR A 30 4.52 -15.44 -11.88
CA THR A 30 4.18 -14.97 -10.51
C THR A 30 5.35 -14.29 -9.82
N ALA A 31 6.58 -14.77 -10.05
CA ALA A 31 7.78 -14.20 -9.46
C ALA A 31 8.04 -12.74 -9.87
N SER A 32 7.38 -12.18 -10.89
CA SER A 32 7.51 -10.75 -11.23
C SER A 32 6.99 -9.82 -10.13
N GLU A 33 6.12 -10.31 -9.24
CA GLU A 33 5.55 -9.56 -8.12
C GLU A 33 6.17 -9.90 -6.77
N ALA A 34 7.11 -10.85 -6.74
CA ALA A 34 7.87 -11.17 -5.53
C ALA A 34 8.97 -10.14 -5.29
N SER A 35 9.37 -9.93 -4.05
CA SER A 35 10.49 -9.04 -3.75
C SER A 35 11.79 -9.54 -4.42
N GLY A 36 12.55 -8.62 -5.01
CA GLY A 36 13.72 -8.95 -5.83
C GLY A 36 13.40 -9.89 -7.01
N GLN A 37 12.14 -9.97 -7.42
CA GLN A 37 11.60 -10.86 -8.45
C GLN A 37 11.83 -12.35 -8.15
N LYS A 38 11.86 -12.74 -6.87
CA LYS A 38 12.15 -14.12 -6.44
C LYS A 38 11.31 -14.54 -5.24
N TYR A 39 10.86 -15.79 -5.22
CA TYR A 39 10.20 -16.38 -4.06
C TYR A 39 10.48 -17.89 -3.97
N ILE A 40 10.12 -18.49 -2.84
CA ILE A 40 10.27 -19.93 -2.60
C ILE A 40 8.91 -20.61 -2.77
N ALA A 41 8.77 -21.41 -3.84
CA ALA A 41 7.63 -22.28 -4.03
C ALA A 41 7.69 -23.51 -3.13
N LEU A 42 6.55 -23.88 -2.56
CA LEU A 42 6.30 -25.04 -1.71
C LEU A 42 5.28 -25.97 -2.39
N PRO A 43 5.70 -26.76 -3.39
CA PRO A 43 4.78 -27.48 -4.29
C PRO A 43 4.14 -28.75 -3.71
N SER A 44 4.71 -29.31 -2.63
CA SER A 44 4.29 -30.61 -2.10
C SER A 44 4.48 -30.68 -0.58
N ASN A 45 3.80 -31.63 0.07
CA ASN A 45 4.02 -31.90 1.49
C ASN A 45 5.52 -32.10 1.80
N GLY A 46 5.97 -31.51 2.90
CA GLY A 46 7.38 -31.51 3.32
C GLY A 46 8.23 -30.41 2.69
N SER A 47 7.76 -29.68 1.68
CA SER A 47 8.48 -28.52 1.14
C SER A 47 8.52 -27.38 2.16
N TYR A 48 9.70 -26.78 2.36
CA TYR A 48 9.87 -25.70 3.33
C TYR A 48 10.88 -24.62 2.93
N ALA A 49 10.71 -23.45 3.54
CA ALA A 49 11.68 -22.38 3.65
C ALA A 49 12.01 -22.14 5.12
N GLN A 50 13.30 -22.08 5.47
CA GLN A 50 13.77 -21.92 6.85
C GLN A 50 14.79 -20.79 6.97
N TRP A 51 14.61 -19.93 7.96
CA TRP A 51 15.51 -18.84 8.31
C TRP A 51 16.08 -19.03 9.71
N THR A 52 17.25 -18.43 9.95
CA THR A 52 17.83 -18.31 11.29
C THR A 52 17.75 -16.86 11.73
N VAL A 53 17.18 -16.60 12.90
CA VAL A 53 17.04 -15.24 13.46
C VAL A 53 18.43 -14.66 13.70
N ARG A 54 18.68 -13.46 13.14
CA ARG A 54 20.01 -12.82 13.19
C ARG A 54 20.30 -12.25 14.58
N GLN A 55 21.57 -11.97 14.85
CA GLN A 55 21.98 -11.33 16.12
C GLN A 55 21.33 -9.95 16.27
N GLY A 56 20.75 -9.69 17.44
CA GLY A 56 20.04 -8.43 17.74
C GLY A 56 18.61 -8.34 17.17
N GLU A 57 18.14 -9.37 16.46
CA GLU A 57 16.79 -9.43 15.88
C GLU A 57 15.91 -10.45 16.62
N GLY A 58 14.63 -10.54 16.20
CA GLY A 58 13.64 -11.46 16.76
C GLY A 58 12.38 -10.74 17.24
N GLY A 59 11.58 -11.46 18.03
CA GLY A 59 10.29 -10.98 18.52
C GLY A 59 9.16 -11.98 18.31
N ALA A 60 7.95 -11.60 18.73
CA ALA A 60 6.78 -12.46 18.67
C ALA A 60 5.89 -12.17 17.47
N GLY A 61 6.02 -11.01 16.81
CA GLY A 61 5.20 -10.63 15.68
C GLY A 61 5.85 -11.13 14.41
N VAL A 62 5.11 -11.91 13.62
CA VAL A 62 5.57 -12.40 12.32
C VAL A 62 4.55 -12.01 11.26
N THR A 63 5.01 -11.36 10.20
CA THR A 63 4.25 -11.11 8.98
C THR A 63 4.86 -11.95 7.87
N MET A 64 4.05 -12.64 7.07
CA MET A 64 4.50 -13.45 5.94
C MET A 64 3.86 -12.91 4.68
N ARG A 65 4.68 -12.55 3.69
CA ARG A 65 4.22 -12.31 2.32
C ARG A 65 4.22 -13.62 1.54
N PHE A 66 3.09 -13.99 0.97
CA PHE A 66 2.88 -15.30 0.38
C PHE A 66 2.04 -15.21 -0.90
N THR A 67 2.00 -16.30 -1.66
CA THR A 67 1.08 -16.49 -2.79
C THR A 67 0.48 -17.89 -2.74
N MET A 68 -0.75 -18.03 -3.20
CA MET A 68 -1.43 -19.30 -3.43
C MET A 68 -2.43 -19.13 -4.61
N PRO A 69 -2.85 -20.22 -5.28
CA PRO A 69 -3.69 -20.11 -6.48
C PRO A 69 -5.06 -19.53 -6.17
N ASP A 70 -5.62 -18.80 -7.12
CA ASP A 70 -7.04 -18.42 -7.12
C ASP A 70 -7.95 -19.61 -7.49
N SER A 71 -9.24 -19.49 -7.18
CA SER A 71 -10.28 -20.41 -7.64
C SER A 71 -10.73 -20.06 -9.06
N ALA A 72 -11.33 -21.03 -9.76
CA ALA A 72 -11.78 -20.83 -11.14
C ALA A 72 -12.87 -19.74 -11.29
N ASP A 73 -13.64 -19.49 -10.23
CA ASP A 73 -14.68 -18.46 -10.16
C ASP A 73 -14.20 -17.12 -9.55
N GLY A 74 -12.91 -17.01 -9.21
CA GLY A 74 -12.31 -15.81 -8.63
C GLY A 74 -12.59 -15.59 -7.14
N MET A 75 -13.34 -16.48 -6.49
CA MET A 75 -13.70 -16.34 -5.07
C MET A 75 -12.59 -16.69 -4.09
N GLY A 76 -11.41 -17.04 -4.59
CA GLY A 76 -10.27 -17.47 -3.80
C GLY A 76 -10.37 -18.91 -3.30
N LEU A 77 -9.22 -19.43 -2.88
CA LEU A 77 -9.09 -20.72 -2.20
C LEU A 77 -8.63 -20.49 -0.76
N ASN A 78 -9.02 -21.39 0.14
CA ASN A 78 -8.54 -21.43 1.52
C ASN A 78 -7.53 -22.55 1.69
N GLY A 79 -6.52 -22.29 2.50
CA GLY A 79 -5.35 -23.13 2.67
C GLY A 79 -4.66 -22.92 4.02
N ALA A 80 -3.48 -23.51 4.20
CA ALA A 80 -2.68 -23.26 5.39
C ALA A 80 -1.21 -23.67 5.20
N LEU A 81 -0.31 -22.98 5.92
CA LEU A 81 1.08 -23.39 6.08
C LEU A 81 1.41 -23.60 7.56
N ASP A 82 2.29 -24.56 7.84
CA ASP A 82 2.77 -24.82 9.19
C ASP A 82 4.01 -23.99 9.50
N VAL A 83 4.07 -23.49 10.73
CA VAL A 83 5.22 -22.79 11.29
C VAL A 83 5.91 -23.72 12.28
N TYR A 84 7.21 -23.92 12.09
CA TYR A 84 8.09 -24.66 13.00
C TYR A 84 9.13 -23.70 13.61
N VAL A 85 9.43 -23.89 14.88
CA VAL A 85 10.53 -23.22 15.59
C VAL A 85 11.47 -24.29 16.12
N ASN A 86 12.76 -24.19 15.77
CA ASN A 86 13.79 -25.15 16.20
C ASN A 86 13.38 -26.62 15.94
N GLY A 87 12.80 -26.86 14.77
CA GLY A 87 12.34 -28.18 14.32
C GLY A 87 11.00 -28.66 14.91
N SER A 88 10.42 -27.96 15.89
CA SER A 88 9.14 -28.31 16.52
C SER A 88 8.00 -27.49 15.92
N LYS A 89 6.85 -28.13 15.63
CA LYS A 89 5.68 -27.41 15.10
C LYS A 89 5.13 -26.46 16.17
N ALA A 90 5.05 -25.18 15.83
CA ALA A 90 4.58 -24.12 16.72
C ALA A 90 3.16 -23.65 16.39
N LYS A 91 2.80 -23.57 15.10
CA LYS A 91 1.49 -23.07 14.66
C LYS A 91 1.11 -23.62 13.29
N THR A 92 -0.18 -23.63 12.99
CA THR A 92 -0.71 -23.72 11.61
C THR A 92 -1.37 -22.39 11.31
N VAL A 93 -0.97 -21.73 10.23
CA VAL A 93 -1.45 -20.41 9.83
C VAL A 93 -2.42 -20.59 8.66
N PRO A 94 -3.72 -20.27 8.84
CA PRO A 94 -4.68 -20.24 7.74
C PRO A 94 -4.30 -19.18 6.73
N LEU A 95 -4.47 -19.51 5.45
CA LEU A 95 -4.23 -18.63 4.31
C LEU A 95 -5.47 -18.62 3.43
N THR A 96 -5.66 -17.51 2.72
CA THR A 96 -6.70 -17.39 1.70
C THR A 96 -6.18 -16.58 0.52
N SER A 97 -6.67 -16.86 -0.68
CA SER A 97 -6.49 -15.98 -1.84
C SER A 97 -7.72 -15.11 -2.14
N TYR A 98 -8.63 -14.97 -1.18
CA TYR A 98 -9.88 -14.23 -1.38
C TYR A 98 -9.67 -12.74 -1.69
N TYR A 99 -8.65 -12.13 -1.07
CA TYR A 99 -8.41 -10.69 -1.18
C TYR A 99 -7.59 -10.30 -2.41
N ASN A 100 -6.69 -11.20 -2.83
CA ASN A 100 -5.73 -10.95 -3.88
C ASN A 100 -6.21 -11.56 -5.21
N TRP A 101 -5.42 -11.42 -6.27
CA TRP A 101 -5.77 -11.70 -7.67
C TRP A 101 -6.74 -10.69 -8.31
N GLN A 102 -6.21 -9.93 -9.28
CA GLN A 102 -6.97 -9.06 -10.17
C GLN A 102 -6.54 -9.32 -11.61
N TYR A 103 -7.48 -9.31 -12.56
CA TYR A 103 -7.25 -9.78 -13.92
C TYR A 103 -7.44 -8.68 -14.97
N PHE A 104 -6.50 -8.55 -15.92
CA PHE A 104 -6.46 -7.41 -16.84
C PHE A 104 -6.50 -7.86 -18.31
N SER A 105 -7.56 -7.47 -19.02
CA SER A 105 -7.61 -7.41 -20.48
C SER A 105 -7.64 -5.97 -21.03
N SER A 106 -7.79 -5.00 -20.14
CA SER A 106 -7.78 -3.55 -20.37
C SER A 106 -7.13 -2.85 -19.17
N ASP A 107 -7.34 -1.54 -19.01
CA ASP A 107 -6.93 -0.76 -17.84
C ASP A 107 -7.91 -0.84 -16.66
N HIS A 108 -8.98 -1.64 -16.77
CA HIS A 108 -9.90 -1.96 -15.68
C HIS A 108 -9.70 -3.42 -15.26
N PRO A 109 -9.61 -3.71 -13.96
CA PRO A 109 -9.51 -5.08 -13.50
C PRO A 109 -10.86 -5.80 -13.61
N GLY A 110 -10.80 -7.10 -13.91
CA GLY A 110 -11.87 -8.04 -13.69
C GLY A 110 -11.57 -8.96 -12.51
N ASP A 111 -12.64 -9.44 -11.89
CA ASP A 111 -12.58 -10.18 -10.63
C ASP A 111 -12.55 -11.71 -10.81
N THR A 112 -12.32 -12.23 -12.02
CA THR A 112 -12.24 -13.69 -12.23
C THR A 112 -11.12 -14.03 -13.20
N PRO A 113 -10.56 -15.25 -13.15
CA PRO A 113 -9.49 -15.67 -14.07
C PRO A 113 -9.82 -15.50 -15.55
N SER A 114 -11.11 -15.55 -15.91
CA SER A 114 -11.55 -15.39 -17.30
C SER A 114 -11.40 -13.97 -17.85
N ALA A 115 -11.15 -12.97 -17.00
CA ALA A 115 -11.11 -11.56 -17.37
C ALA A 115 -9.74 -11.06 -17.88
N GLY A 116 -8.68 -11.88 -17.83
CA GLY A 116 -7.40 -11.50 -18.43
C GLY A 116 -6.17 -12.01 -17.68
N ARG A 117 -5.04 -11.31 -17.82
CA ARG A 117 -3.78 -11.69 -17.16
C ARG A 117 -3.81 -11.30 -15.67
N PRO A 118 -3.26 -12.12 -14.76
CA PRO A 118 -3.26 -11.80 -13.33
C PRO A 118 -2.21 -10.76 -12.95
N LEU A 119 -2.57 -9.92 -11.98
CA LEU A 119 -1.71 -9.15 -11.08
C LEU A 119 -2.25 -9.33 -9.64
N PHE A 120 -1.62 -8.66 -8.66
CA PHE A 120 -1.93 -8.80 -7.23
C PHE A 120 -1.80 -10.26 -6.77
N ARG A 121 -0.76 -10.96 -7.22
CA ARG A 121 -0.61 -12.42 -6.99
C ARG A 121 -0.11 -12.78 -5.60
N PHE A 122 0.42 -11.82 -4.87
CA PHE A 122 0.87 -11.98 -3.49
C PHE A 122 -0.04 -11.25 -2.52
N ASP A 123 -0.05 -11.74 -1.29
CA ASP A 123 -0.76 -11.16 -0.16
C ASP A 123 0.07 -11.31 1.13
N GLU A 124 -0.39 -10.72 2.24
CA GLU A 124 0.24 -10.85 3.55
C GLU A 124 -0.72 -11.43 4.60
N VAL A 125 -0.16 -12.20 5.53
CA VAL A 125 -0.82 -12.54 6.80
C VAL A 125 0.13 -12.26 7.95
N HIS A 126 -0.42 -12.01 9.14
CA HIS A 126 0.37 -11.82 10.34
C HIS A 126 -0.17 -12.61 11.53
N TRP A 127 0.72 -13.02 12.43
CA TRP A 127 0.35 -13.71 13.66
C TRP A 127 1.35 -13.44 14.78
N LYS A 128 0.90 -13.71 16.01
CA LYS A 128 1.75 -13.69 17.22
C LYS A 128 2.23 -15.09 17.55
N MET A 129 3.52 -15.23 17.79
CA MET A 129 4.13 -16.41 18.43
C MET A 129 3.88 -16.35 19.93
N ASP A 130 3.64 -17.51 20.55
CA ASP A 130 3.37 -17.58 21.99
C ASP A 130 4.61 -17.23 22.82
N THR A 131 5.80 -17.48 22.26
CA THR A 131 7.10 -17.07 22.82
C THR A 131 7.87 -16.29 21.75
N PRO A 132 8.47 -15.13 22.08
CA PRO A 132 9.29 -14.37 21.14
C PRO A 132 10.46 -15.20 20.61
N LEU A 133 10.67 -15.17 19.29
CA LEU A 133 11.85 -15.69 18.62
C LEU A 133 13.09 -14.91 19.07
N LYS A 134 14.20 -15.62 19.28
CA LYS A 134 15.48 -15.06 19.72
C LYS A 134 16.55 -15.31 18.67
N ALA A 135 17.61 -14.50 18.69
CA ALA A 135 18.80 -14.74 17.87
C ALA A 135 19.28 -16.20 17.96
N GLY A 136 19.50 -16.83 16.81
CA GLY A 136 19.88 -18.23 16.68
C GLY A 136 18.71 -19.22 16.60
N ASP A 137 17.48 -18.82 16.96
CA ASP A 137 16.31 -19.65 16.67
C ASP A 137 16.14 -19.82 15.17
N THR A 138 15.68 -20.99 14.76
CA THR A 138 15.25 -21.25 13.38
C THR A 138 13.74 -21.18 13.28
N ILE A 139 13.23 -20.41 12.32
CA ILE A 139 11.81 -20.38 11.95
C ILE A 139 11.66 -20.98 10.55
N ARG A 140 10.75 -21.94 10.41
CA ARG A 140 10.50 -22.64 9.15
C ARG A 140 9.02 -22.60 8.79
N ILE A 141 8.72 -22.18 7.57
CA ILE A 141 7.41 -22.27 6.95
C ILE A 141 7.37 -23.51 6.08
N GLN A 142 6.41 -24.40 6.32
CA GLN A 142 6.36 -25.72 5.69
C GLN A 142 4.94 -26.08 5.25
N LYS A 143 4.81 -26.61 4.03
CA LYS A 143 3.57 -27.22 3.54
C LYS A 143 3.45 -28.64 4.11
N ASN A 144 2.40 -28.92 4.88
CA ASN A 144 2.10 -30.27 5.41
C ASN A 144 0.61 -30.61 5.46
N ASN A 145 -0.25 -29.72 4.96
CA ASN A 145 -1.69 -29.83 5.13
C ASN A 145 -2.35 -30.87 4.21
N GLY A 146 -1.61 -31.48 3.28
CA GLY A 146 -2.10 -32.54 2.41
C GLY A 146 -3.01 -32.09 1.27
N ASP A 147 -3.26 -30.79 1.12
CA ASP A 147 -3.98 -30.29 -0.04
C ASP A 147 -3.11 -30.33 -1.31
N SER A 148 -3.75 -30.12 -2.46
CA SER A 148 -3.11 -30.11 -3.78
C SER A 148 -2.57 -28.73 -4.20
N LEU A 149 -2.58 -27.72 -3.32
CA LEU A 149 -2.19 -26.36 -3.65
C LEU A 149 -0.66 -26.19 -3.56
N GLU A 150 -0.06 -25.55 -4.56
CA GLU A 150 1.29 -25.00 -4.46
C GLU A 150 1.21 -23.65 -3.76
N TYR A 151 2.00 -23.46 -2.71
CA TYR A 151 2.14 -22.17 -2.03
C TYR A 151 3.46 -21.52 -2.44
N GLY A 152 3.57 -20.20 -2.31
CA GLY A 152 4.82 -19.48 -2.39
C GLY A 152 5.04 -18.64 -1.15
N VAL A 153 6.28 -18.59 -0.66
CA VAL A 153 6.70 -17.69 0.42
C VAL A 153 7.75 -16.75 -0.14
N ASP A 154 7.50 -15.45 -0.05
CA ASP A 154 8.42 -14.40 -0.46
C ASP A 154 9.39 -14.10 0.69
N PHE A 155 8.88 -13.53 1.79
CA PHE A 155 9.69 -13.21 2.96
C PHE A 155 8.89 -13.29 4.26
N LEU A 156 9.62 -13.26 5.38
CA LEU A 156 9.08 -12.96 6.70
C LEU A 156 9.55 -11.58 7.18
N GLU A 157 8.66 -10.81 7.81
CA GLU A 157 9.01 -9.64 8.62
C GLU A 157 8.77 -9.99 10.09
N ILE A 158 9.82 -9.91 10.92
CA ILE A 158 9.78 -10.31 12.33
C ILE A 158 10.07 -9.10 13.21
N GLU A 159 9.26 -8.90 14.25
CA GLU A 159 9.38 -7.77 15.18
C GLU A 159 8.98 -8.09 16.63
N PRO A 160 9.49 -7.31 17.60
CA PRO A 160 8.91 -7.24 18.93
C PRO A 160 7.48 -6.69 18.86
N VAL A 161 6.53 -7.40 19.47
CA VAL A 161 5.16 -6.92 19.65
C VAL A 161 5.15 -5.95 20.82
N GLN A 162 4.67 -4.73 20.59
CA GLN A 162 4.56 -3.71 21.64
C GLN A 162 3.57 -4.16 22.72
N ALA A 163 3.74 -3.69 23.95
CA ALA A 163 2.77 -3.95 25.01
C ALA A 163 1.39 -3.38 24.65
N VAL A 164 0.33 -4.00 25.18
CA VAL A 164 -1.04 -3.50 25.07
C VAL A 164 -1.10 -2.07 25.61
N ILE A 165 -1.60 -1.13 24.81
CA ILE A 165 -1.83 0.24 25.25
C ILE A 165 -3.06 0.24 26.17
N PRO A 166 -2.93 0.64 27.45
CA PRO A 166 -4.03 0.59 28.39
C PRO A 166 -5.09 1.65 28.06
N ARG A 167 -6.34 1.38 28.47
CA ARG A 167 -7.44 2.35 28.39
C ARG A 167 -7.01 3.69 29.02
N PRO A 168 -7.06 4.81 28.27
CA PRO A 168 -6.73 6.12 28.82
C PRO A 168 -7.66 6.49 29.98
N ALA A 169 -7.13 7.21 30.98
CA ALA A 169 -7.97 7.76 32.06
C ALA A 169 -9.03 8.70 31.48
N ASN A 170 -10.23 8.72 32.08
CA ASN A 170 -11.36 9.53 31.63
C ASN A 170 -11.74 9.34 30.14
N SER A 171 -11.58 8.13 29.61
CA SER A 171 -12.06 7.72 28.29
C SER A 171 -13.41 7.01 28.37
N VAL A 172 -14.07 6.87 27.22
CA VAL A 172 -15.14 5.88 26.99
C VAL A 172 -14.59 4.74 26.14
N SER A 173 -15.11 3.52 26.30
CA SER A 173 -14.71 2.38 25.48
C SER A 173 -15.90 1.80 24.73
N VAL A 174 -15.66 1.23 23.54
CA VAL A 174 -16.71 0.51 22.79
C VAL A 174 -17.37 -0.60 23.62
N SER A 175 -16.62 -1.23 24.54
CA SER A 175 -17.17 -2.24 25.45
C SER A 175 -18.12 -1.68 26.51
N ASP A 176 -18.02 -0.39 26.84
CA ASP A 176 -19.01 0.25 27.72
C ASP A 176 -20.40 0.32 27.06
N PHE A 177 -20.45 0.17 25.73
CA PHE A 177 -21.67 0.20 24.91
C PHE A 177 -22.05 -1.17 24.34
N GLY A 178 -21.42 -2.24 24.81
CA GLY A 178 -21.79 -3.61 24.47
C GLY A 178 -21.00 -4.27 23.35
N ALA A 179 -19.93 -3.65 22.84
CA ALA A 179 -19.01 -4.33 21.91
C ALA A 179 -18.23 -5.44 22.64
N ILE A 180 -18.18 -6.63 22.06
CA ILE A 180 -17.56 -7.82 22.65
C ILE A 180 -16.50 -8.35 21.69
N ALA A 181 -15.23 -8.18 22.06
CA ALA A 181 -14.12 -8.72 21.30
C ALA A 181 -14.20 -10.25 21.15
N ASN A 182 -13.81 -10.73 19.96
CA ASN A 182 -13.57 -12.14 19.62
C ASN A 182 -14.79 -13.07 19.69
N ASP A 183 -16.03 -12.55 19.73
CA ASP A 183 -17.23 -13.38 19.76
C ASP A 183 -17.85 -13.64 18.37
N GLY A 184 -17.27 -13.04 17.32
CA GLY A 184 -17.69 -13.20 15.92
C GLY A 184 -18.97 -12.45 15.55
N LYS A 185 -19.53 -11.62 16.43
CA LYS A 185 -20.77 -10.85 16.19
C LYS A 185 -20.47 -9.41 15.82
N ASP A 186 -21.49 -8.76 15.26
CA ASP A 186 -21.44 -7.35 14.90
C ASP A 186 -21.35 -6.43 16.12
N ASP A 187 -20.42 -5.50 16.08
CA ASP A 187 -20.15 -4.49 17.09
C ASP A 187 -20.49 -3.07 16.62
N LEU A 188 -20.99 -2.88 15.39
CA LEU A 188 -21.14 -1.57 14.76
C LEU A 188 -22.05 -0.64 15.56
N ALA A 189 -23.18 -1.14 16.05
CA ALA A 189 -24.09 -0.35 16.87
C ALA A 189 -23.42 0.17 18.18
N ALA A 190 -22.57 -0.64 18.80
CA ALA A 190 -21.83 -0.25 20.00
C ALA A 190 -20.74 0.79 19.67
N PHE A 191 -20.07 0.65 18.51
CA PHE A 191 -19.11 1.63 18.02
C PHE A 191 -19.77 3.00 17.75
N GLU A 192 -20.93 3.01 17.10
CA GLU A 192 -21.69 4.23 16.84
C GLU A 192 -22.14 4.92 18.14
N ALA A 193 -22.66 4.14 19.11
CA ALA A 193 -23.04 4.66 20.43
C ALA A 193 -21.84 5.22 21.21
N ALA A 194 -20.69 4.54 21.13
CA ALA A 194 -19.46 4.99 21.78
C ALA A 194 -18.91 6.29 21.19
N VAL A 195 -19.01 6.48 19.86
CA VAL A 195 -18.68 7.75 19.19
C VAL A 195 -19.57 8.88 19.69
N GLN A 196 -20.89 8.66 19.74
CA GLN A 196 -21.82 9.68 20.24
C GLN A 196 -21.49 10.10 21.68
N SER A 197 -21.15 9.13 22.54
CA SER A 197 -20.74 9.42 23.92
C SER A 197 -19.40 10.15 23.98
N ALA A 198 -18.39 9.71 23.23
CA ALA A 198 -17.08 10.36 23.18
C ALA A 198 -17.20 11.83 22.75
N VAL A 199 -17.97 12.09 21.69
CA VAL A 199 -18.20 13.45 21.17
C VAL A 199 -18.96 14.32 22.18
N SER A 200 -20.07 13.82 22.73
CA SER A 200 -20.89 14.60 23.67
C SER A 200 -20.19 14.91 25.01
N THR A 201 -19.26 14.05 25.43
CA THR A 201 -18.51 14.22 26.68
C THR A 201 -17.10 14.79 26.47
N GLY A 202 -16.66 14.99 25.23
CA GLY A 202 -15.31 15.43 24.90
C GLY A 202 -14.22 14.46 25.35
N LYS A 203 -14.53 13.15 25.41
CA LYS A 203 -13.62 12.10 25.88
C LYS A 203 -12.97 11.35 24.73
N THR A 204 -11.80 10.77 24.99
CA THR A 204 -11.19 9.79 24.09
C THR A 204 -12.07 8.55 23.98
N LEU A 205 -12.25 8.05 22.75
CA LEU A 205 -12.81 6.73 22.47
C LEU A 205 -11.69 5.69 22.44
N TYR A 206 -11.79 4.67 23.30
CA TYR A 206 -10.84 3.57 23.40
C TYR A 206 -11.42 2.27 22.85
N ILE A 207 -10.65 1.61 21.99
CA ILE A 207 -10.97 0.27 21.48
C ILE A 207 -9.98 -0.72 22.11
N PRO A 208 -10.42 -1.65 22.96
CA PRO A 208 -9.52 -2.53 23.69
C PRO A 208 -8.92 -3.62 22.77
N GLU A 209 -8.12 -4.51 23.35
CA GLU A 209 -7.58 -5.66 22.62
C GLU A 209 -8.70 -6.62 22.16
N GLY A 210 -8.45 -7.28 21.03
CA GLY A 210 -9.31 -8.26 20.40
C GLY A 210 -9.83 -7.83 19.03
N THR A 211 -10.61 -8.72 18.42
CA THR A 211 -11.23 -8.52 17.11
C THR A 211 -12.67 -8.11 17.26
N PHE A 212 -13.03 -6.99 16.64
CA PHE A 212 -14.40 -6.47 16.57
C PHE A 212 -14.90 -6.54 15.13
N HIS A 213 -16.12 -6.98 14.92
CA HIS A 213 -16.67 -7.13 13.57
C HIS A 213 -17.64 -6.01 13.25
N LEU A 214 -17.45 -5.35 12.11
CA LEU A 214 -18.34 -4.29 11.64
C LEU A 214 -19.02 -4.72 10.33
N SER A 215 -20.35 -4.87 10.37
CA SER A 215 -21.18 -5.36 9.26
C SER A 215 -21.48 -4.31 8.17
N ASN A 216 -21.07 -3.07 8.39
CA ASN A 216 -21.19 -1.99 7.43
C ASN A 216 -20.07 -0.95 7.63
N MET A 217 -20.05 0.08 6.78
CA MET A 217 -19.20 1.25 6.91
C MET A 217 -19.43 1.93 8.26
N TRP A 218 -18.35 2.19 8.99
CA TRP A 218 -18.43 2.96 10.23
C TRP A 218 -18.42 4.45 9.91
N LYS A 219 -19.56 5.10 10.08
CA LYS A 219 -19.75 6.52 9.79
C LYS A 219 -19.57 7.33 11.07
N ILE A 220 -18.57 8.21 11.09
CA ILE A 220 -18.21 9.02 12.24
C ILE A 220 -18.62 10.47 11.97
N GLY A 221 -19.82 10.82 12.44
CA GLY A 221 -20.49 12.09 12.16
C GLY A 221 -21.33 12.05 10.87
N THR A 222 -21.95 13.18 10.53
CA THR A 222 -22.71 13.35 9.27
C THR A 222 -22.29 14.64 8.56
N PRO A 223 -22.51 14.78 7.23
CA PRO A 223 -22.23 16.03 6.53
C PRO A 223 -22.94 17.26 7.14
N THR A 224 -24.14 17.08 7.70
CA THR A 224 -24.91 18.17 8.30
C THR A 224 -24.61 18.40 9.78
N ASN A 225 -23.93 17.46 10.45
CA ASN A 225 -23.55 17.55 11.85
C ASN A 225 -22.12 17.00 12.02
N MET A 226 -21.17 17.79 11.54
CA MET A 226 -19.76 17.43 11.59
C MET A 226 -19.21 17.50 13.02
N ILE A 227 -18.29 16.59 13.32
CA ILE A 227 -17.62 16.53 14.60
C ILE A 227 -16.50 17.56 14.64
N ASN A 228 -16.40 18.31 15.74
CA ASN A 228 -15.29 19.24 15.96
C ASN A 228 -13.99 18.48 16.20
N ASN A 229 -13.86 17.87 17.39
CA ASN A 229 -12.64 17.14 17.75
C ASN A 229 -13.00 15.73 18.18
N LEU A 230 -12.15 14.76 17.85
CA LEU A 230 -12.30 13.38 18.28
C LEU A 230 -10.94 12.71 18.38
N THR A 231 -10.76 11.93 19.45
CA THR A 231 -9.60 11.05 19.61
C THR A 231 -10.10 9.62 19.70
N ILE A 232 -9.59 8.75 18.84
CA ILE A 232 -9.83 7.31 18.82
C ILE A 232 -8.50 6.60 18.94
N VAL A 233 -8.36 5.72 19.94
CA VAL A 233 -7.12 4.98 20.18
C VAL A 233 -7.42 3.51 20.46
N GLY A 234 -6.77 2.63 19.70
CA GLY A 234 -6.77 1.20 19.96
C GLY A 234 -5.68 0.78 20.94
N ALA A 235 -5.63 -0.51 21.25
CA ALA A 235 -4.64 -1.10 22.12
C ALA A 235 -3.29 -1.40 21.43
N GLY A 236 -3.15 -1.14 20.13
CA GLY A 236 -1.97 -1.40 19.31
C GLY A 236 -2.30 -2.22 18.05
N ILE A 237 -1.53 -2.04 16.97
CA ILE A 237 -1.75 -2.73 15.68
C ILE A 237 -1.68 -4.27 15.76
N TRP A 238 -1.08 -4.82 16.81
CA TRP A 238 -1.00 -6.26 17.06
C TRP A 238 -2.07 -6.77 18.05
N HIS A 239 -2.94 -5.87 18.54
CA HIS A 239 -3.87 -6.16 19.63
C HIS A 239 -5.31 -5.80 19.30
N THR A 240 -5.57 -4.66 18.66
CA THR A 240 -6.91 -4.24 18.27
C THR A 240 -7.12 -4.43 16.78
N ASN A 241 -8.06 -5.33 16.45
CA ASN A 241 -8.42 -5.65 15.07
C ASN A 241 -9.86 -5.21 14.79
N ILE A 242 -10.05 -4.39 13.76
CA ILE A 242 -11.37 -4.11 13.20
C ILE A 242 -11.53 -4.92 11.92
N GLN A 243 -12.47 -5.86 11.91
CA GLN A 243 -12.79 -6.68 10.76
C GLN A 243 -14.12 -6.22 10.15
N PHE A 244 -14.08 -5.60 8.97
CA PHE A 244 -15.32 -5.37 8.23
C PHE A 244 -15.79 -6.67 7.58
N THR A 245 -17.07 -7.03 7.69
CA THR A 245 -17.55 -8.37 7.31
C THR A 245 -18.42 -8.40 6.06
N ASN A 246 -18.76 -7.23 5.51
CA ASN A 246 -19.65 -7.14 4.37
C ASN A 246 -18.85 -6.94 3.07
N PRO A 247 -19.03 -7.79 2.05
CA PRO A 247 -18.26 -7.70 0.81
C PRO A 247 -18.83 -6.69 -0.20
N ASN A 248 -20.04 -6.17 0.04
CA ASN A 248 -20.73 -5.30 -0.91
C ASN A 248 -20.10 -3.91 -0.99
N ALA A 249 -20.33 -3.22 -2.10
CA ALA A 249 -19.99 -1.80 -2.24
C ALA A 249 -20.62 -0.95 -1.10
N ALA A 250 -19.92 0.13 -0.74
CA ALA A 250 -20.28 1.09 0.30
C ALA A 250 -20.59 0.47 1.68
N SER A 251 -20.04 -0.70 1.98
CA SER A 251 -20.42 -1.50 3.14
C SER A 251 -19.25 -1.82 4.09
N GLY A 252 -18.17 -1.04 4.05
CA GLY A 252 -17.17 -1.06 5.10
C GLY A 252 -16.15 0.07 4.93
N GLY A 253 -15.09 0.03 5.74
CA GLY A 253 -14.21 1.17 5.92
C GLY A 253 -14.81 2.24 6.83
N ILE A 254 -14.05 3.31 7.05
CA ILE A 254 -14.44 4.40 7.96
C ILE A 254 -14.63 5.70 7.17
N SER A 255 -15.84 6.26 7.25
CA SER A 255 -16.17 7.58 6.70
C SER A 255 -16.15 8.62 7.82
N PHE A 256 -15.24 9.59 7.72
CA PHE A 256 -15.15 10.68 8.67
C PHE A 256 -15.91 11.92 8.22
N ARG A 257 -16.64 12.53 9.16
CA ARG A 257 -17.26 13.85 9.01
C ARG A 257 -16.74 14.77 10.11
N VAL A 258 -15.43 15.04 10.08
CA VAL A 258 -14.72 15.86 11.08
C VAL A 258 -14.29 17.19 10.46
N GLN A 259 -14.53 18.31 11.16
CA GLN A 259 -14.13 19.65 10.73
C GLN A 259 -12.97 20.26 11.55
N GLY A 260 -12.83 19.86 12.81
CA GLY A 260 -11.68 20.23 13.65
C GLY A 260 -10.64 19.12 13.65
N LYS A 261 -10.09 18.78 14.83
CA LYS A 261 -8.95 17.87 14.95
C LYS A 261 -9.38 16.42 15.22
N LEU A 262 -8.97 15.51 14.34
CA LEU A 262 -9.04 14.06 14.53
C LEU A 262 -7.68 13.51 14.95
N ASP A 263 -7.64 12.65 15.96
CA ASP A 263 -6.48 11.81 16.27
C ASP A 263 -6.93 10.34 16.29
N PHE A 264 -6.46 9.53 15.34
CA PHE A 264 -6.82 8.13 15.17
C PHE A 264 -5.56 7.26 15.21
N SER A 265 -5.48 6.28 16.11
CA SER A 265 -4.22 5.53 16.26
C SER A 265 -4.35 4.11 16.81
N ASN A 266 -3.28 3.34 16.58
CA ASN A 266 -2.99 2.06 17.25
C ASN A 266 -4.00 0.93 16.96
N ILE A 267 -4.40 0.79 15.69
CA ILE A 267 -5.44 -0.14 15.24
C ILE A 267 -5.00 -0.85 13.97
N TYR A 268 -5.26 -2.16 13.89
CA TYR A 268 -5.28 -2.91 12.64
C TYR A 268 -6.70 -2.96 12.06
N MET A 269 -6.83 -2.83 10.73
CA MET A 269 -8.11 -2.99 10.04
C MET A 269 -7.98 -3.88 8.80
N ASN A 270 -8.99 -4.72 8.62
CA ASN A 270 -9.14 -5.59 7.46
C ASN A 270 -10.55 -5.49 6.89
N SER A 271 -10.69 -5.78 5.60
CA SER A 271 -11.96 -5.75 4.88
C SER A 271 -12.56 -7.16 4.67
N MET A 272 -13.72 -7.21 4.02
CA MET A 272 -14.23 -8.40 3.31
C MET A 272 -14.35 -8.12 1.80
N LEU A 273 -13.55 -7.18 1.28
CA LEU A 273 -13.60 -6.69 -0.09
C LEU A 273 -12.62 -7.45 -1.00
N ARG A 274 -13.04 -7.71 -2.24
CA ARG A 274 -12.25 -8.40 -3.28
C ARG A 274 -12.37 -7.79 -4.68
N SER A 275 -13.07 -6.66 -4.80
CA SER A 275 -13.38 -6.01 -6.07
C SER A 275 -13.29 -4.50 -5.94
N ARG A 276 -12.78 -3.82 -6.97
CA ARG A 276 -12.85 -2.36 -7.08
C ARG A 276 -14.25 -1.86 -7.43
N TYR A 277 -15.18 -2.76 -7.77
CA TYR A 277 -16.53 -2.43 -8.25
C TYR A 277 -16.51 -1.37 -9.37
N ASN A 278 -15.57 -1.44 -10.30
CA ASN A 278 -15.36 -0.43 -11.34
C ASN A 278 -15.35 0.99 -10.75
N GLU A 279 -14.44 1.23 -9.81
CA GLU A 279 -14.26 2.51 -9.11
C GLU A 279 -15.44 2.94 -8.22
N ASN A 280 -16.47 2.10 -8.07
CA ASN A 280 -17.67 2.37 -7.26
C ASN A 280 -17.69 1.58 -5.94
N ALA A 281 -16.57 1.06 -5.46
CA ALA A 281 -16.55 0.28 -4.22
C ALA A 281 -16.93 1.14 -3.00
N VAL A 282 -16.50 2.40 -2.93
CA VAL A 282 -16.71 3.31 -1.78
C VAL A 282 -16.36 2.61 -0.47
N TYR A 283 -15.21 1.96 -0.46
CA TYR A 283 -14.81 1.01 0.58
C TYR A 283 -13.32 1.16 0.87
N LYS A 284 -12.89 2.41 1.05
CA LYS A 284 -11.53 2.74 1.48
C LYS A 284 -11.40 2.50 2.99
N GLY A 285 -10.20 2.22 3.46
CA GLY A 285 -9.93 2.08 4.90
C GLY A 285 -10.39 3.33 5.65
N PHE A 286 -10.00 4.50 5.14
CA PHE A 286 -10.41 5.81 5.65
C PHE A 286 -10.77 6.77 4.51
N MET A 287 -11.90 7.48 4.63
CA MET A 287 -12.39 8.38 3.57
C MET A 287 -13.16 9.60 4.09
N ASP A 288 -13.43 10.53 3.19
CA ASP A 288 -14.21 11.77 3.37
C ASP A 288 -13.45 12.91 4.09
N ASN A 289 -13.99 13.45 5.19
CA ASN A 289 -13.59 14.71 5.80
C ASN A 289 -12.74 14.48 7.06
N PHE A 290 -11.43 14.67 6.90
CA PHE A 290 -10.44 14.40 7.95
C PHE A 290 -10.21 15.57 8.90
N GLY A 291 -10.74 16.77 8.58
CA GLY A 291 -10.60 17.97 9.40
C GLY A 291 -9.22 18.64 9.29
N LYS A 292 -8.89 19.46 10.28
CA LYS A 292 -7.71 20.31 10.32
C LYS A 292 -6.73 19.88 11.43
N ASP A 293 -5.44 19.88 11.11
CA ASP A 293 -4.35 19.51 12.02
C ASP A 293 -4.53 18.09 12.62
N SER A 294 -5.16 17.22 11.83
CA SER A 294 -5.51 15.85 12.20
C SER A 294 -4.33 14.90 12.06
N LYS A 295 -4.41 13.77 12.75
CA LYS A 295 -3.35 12.79 12.81
C LYS A 295 -3.88 11.36 12.74
N PHE A 296 -3.24 10.56 11.91
CA PHE A 296 -3.35 9.11 11.89
C PHE A 296 -1.97 8.56 12.21
N SER A 297 -1.85 7.75 13.25
CA SER A 297 -0.57 7.18 13.62
C SER A 297 -0.65 5.73 14.04
N ASN A 298 0.34 4.94 13.63
CA ASN A 298 0.42 3.55 14.02
C ASN A 298 -0.87 2.78 13.67
N VAL A 299 -1.31 2.90 12.41
CA VAL A 299 -2.38 2.05 11.87
C VAL A 299 -1.82 1.03 10.90
N TRP A 300 -2.43 -0.14 10.83
CA TRP A 300 -2.16 -1.15 9.80
C TRP A 300 -3.46 -1.45 9.07
N VAL A 301 -3.54 -1.10 7.79
CA VAL A 301 -4.76 -1.27 6.98
C VAL A 301 -4.48 -2.03 5.70
N GLU A 302 -5.32 -3.03 5.43
CA GLU A 302 -5.19 -3.90 4.26
C GLU A 302 -6.52 -4.37 3.67
N HIS A 303 -6.48 -4.74 2.40
CA HIS A 303 -7.60 -5.28 1.61
C HIS A 303 -8.76 -4.31 1.33
N PHE A 304 -8.56 -3.01 1.51
CA PHE A 304 -9.58 -2.02 1.15
C PHE A 304 -9.49 -1.66 -0.34
N GLU A 305 -10.46 -0.87 -0.82
CA GLU A 305 -10.38 -0.26 -2.14
C GLU A 305 -9.10 0.60 -2.21
N CYS A 306 -8.95 1.53 -1.27
CA CYS A 306 -7.72 2.26 -1.01
C CYS A 306 -7.43 2.22 0.49
N GLY A 307 -6.19 2.44 0.91
CA GLY A 307 -5.92 2.66 2.33
C GLY A 307 -6.59 3.95 2.83
N PHE A 308 -6.30 5.06 2.14
CA PHE A 308 -6.84 6.39 2.46
C PHE A 308 -7.29 7.13 1.19
N TRP A 309 -8.49 7.70 1.22
CA TRP A 309 -8.97 8.65 0.22
C TRP A 309 -9.42 9.93 0.90
N VAL A 310 -8.53 10.92 0.95
CA VAL A 310 -8.76 12.17 1.68
C VAL A 310 -9.37 13.18 0.72
N GLY A 311 -10.66 13.49 0.89
CA GLY A 311 -11.33 14.42 0.01
C GLY A 311 -12.82 14.58 0.30
N ASP A 312 -13.31 15.80 0.18
CA ASP A 312 -14.71 16.12 0.37
C ASP A 312 -15.50 16.04 -0.94
N TYR A 313 -16.59 15.29 -0.92
CA TYR A 313 -17.58 15.24 -1.99
C TYR A 313 -18.99 15.59 -1.51
N ALA A 314 -19.13 15.98 -0.23
CA ALA A 314 -20.44 16.20 0.39
C ALA A 314 -20.85 17.68 0.45
N HIS A 315 -19.91 18.63 0.30
CA HIS A 315 -20.20 20.07 0.39
C HIS A 315 -20.01 20.78 -0.95
N THR A 316 -20.61 21.96 -1.08
CA THR A 316 -20.46 22.87 -2.23
C THR A 316 -20.48 24.33 -1.72
N PRO A 317 -19.34 25.04 -1.72
CA PRO A 317 -18.02 24.56 -2.13
C PRO A 317 -17.51 23.43 -1.23
N ALA A 318 -16.70 22.53 -1.79
CA ALA A 318 -16.06 21.46 -1.03
C ALA A 318 -15.13 22.03 0.06
N ILE A 319 -15.09 21.35 1.21
CA ILE A 319 -14.13 21.65 2.29
C ILE A 319 -12.88 20.77 2.16
N ILE A 320 -11.79 21.15 2.83
CA ILE A 320 -10.50 20.44 2.68
C ILE A 320 -9.99 19.89 4.01
N ALA A 321 -9.21 18.82 3.93
CA ALA A 321 -8.27 18.47 4.99
C ALA A 321 -7.01 19.35 4.85
N ASP A 322 -6.59 19.97 5.94
CA ASP A 322 -5.43 20.86 5.98
C ASP A 322 -4.53 20.49 7.16
N GLY A 323 -3.24 20.24 6.92
CA GLY A 323 -2.31 19.85 7.98
C GLY A 323 -2.48 18.41 8.49
N LEU A 324 -3.10 17.51 7.70
CA LEU A 324 -3.24 16.09 8.06
C LEU A 324 -1.86 15.42 8.10
N VAL A 325 -1.60 14.61 9.13
CA VAL A 325 -0.39 13.76 9.21
C VAL A 325 -0.79 12.30 9.32
N ILE A 326 -0.37 11.48 8.36
CA ILE A 326 -0.41 10.02 8.40
C ILE A 326 1.01 9.53 8.66
N GLU A 327 1.26 8.85 9.78
CA GLU A 327 2.62 8.43 10.13
C GLU A 327 2.72 7.06 10.79
N ASN A 328 3.91 6.45 10.73
CA ASN A 328 4.24 5.21 11.42
C ASN A 328 3.28 4.05 11.07
N SER A 329 2.75 4.04 9.85
CA SER A 329 1.63 3.19 9.46
C SER A 329 2.01 2.14 8.40
N ARG A 330 1.24 1.07 8.31
CA ARG A 330 1.35 0.02 7.30
C ARG A 330 0.10 0.07 6.42
N ILE A 331 0.28 0.35 5.14
CA ILE A 331 -0.82 0.56 4.18
C ILE A 331 -0.58 -0.39 3.02
N ARG A 332 -1.17 -1.58 3.09
CA ARG A 332 -0.73 -2.72 2.27
C ARG A 332 -1.89 -3.43 1.59
N ASN A 333 -1.62 -4.13 0.49
CA ASN A 333 -2.56 -5.07 -0.15
C ASN A 333 -3.93 -4.45 -0.45
N ASN A 334 -3.99 -3.16 -0.83
CA ASN A 334 -5.25 -2.53 -1.24
C ASN A 334 -5.44 -2.67 -2.75
N LEU A 335 -6.69 -2.70 -3.19
CA LEU A 335 -7.06 -2.95 -4.60
C LEU A 335 -6.73 -1.77 -5.53
N ALA A 336 -6.54 -0.58 -4.97
CA ALA A 336 -6.18 0.66 -5.65
C ALA A 336 -5.11 1.42 -4.84
N ASP A 337 -5.22 2.75 -4.73
CA ASP A 337 -4.22 3.60 -4.10
C ASP A 337 -3.91 3.19 -2.64
N GLY A 338 -2.66 3.40 -2.21
CA GLY A 338 -2.35 3.37 -0.78
C GLY A 338 -2.95 4.58 -0.06
N VAL A 339 -2.54 5.78 -0.48
CA VAL A 339 -3.10 7.06 -0.02
C VAL A 339 -3.30 8.00 -1.20
N ASN A 340 -4.48 8.59 -1.33
CA ASN A 340 -4.73 9.70 -2.24
C ASN A 340 -5.17 10.96 -1.48
N PHE A 341 -4.38 12.03 -1.60
CA PHE A 341 -4.75 13.38 -1.17
C PHE A 341 -5.46 14.08 -2.33
N ALA A 342 -6.79 14.04 -2.29
CA ALA A 342 -7.67 14.57 -3.34
C ALA A 342 -8.38 15.86 -2.89
N GLN A 343 -9.18 16.44 -3.80
CA GLN A 343 -10.18 17.48 -3.48
C GLN A 343 -9.62 18.65 -2.64
N GLY A 344 -8.47 19.19 -3.02
CA GLY A 344 -7.88 20.35 -2.36
C GLY A 344 -7.15 20.07 -1.04
N THR A 345 -7.02 18.80 -0.64
CA THR A 345 -6.19 18.41 0.52
C THR A 345 -4.81 19.08 0.45
N SER A 346 -4.44 19.78 1.51
CA SER A 346 -3.28 20.68 1.52
C SER A 346 -2.47 20.58 2.80
N ASN A 347 -1.20 20.99 2.71
CA ASN A 347 -0.22 20.98 3.82
C ASN A 347 -0.17 19.63 4.57
N SER A 348 -0.53 18.53 3.89
CA SER A 348 -0.73 17.22 4.50
C SER A 348 0.44 16.30 4.20
N THR A 349 0.69 15.34 5.09
CA THR A 349 1.91 14.53 5.07
C THR A 349 1.61 13.04 5.23
N VAL A 350 2.26 12.20 4.41
CA VAL A 350 2.46 10.78 4.73
C VAL A 350 3.93 10.56 5.02
N ARG A 351 4.26 10.01 6.20
CA ARG A 351 5.65 9.78 6.58
C ARG A 351 5.94 8.54 7.40
N ASN A 352 7.18 8.07 7.36
CA ASN A 352 7.66 6.91 8.12
C ASN A 352 6.70 5.71 8.03
N SER A 353 6.16 5.48 6.83
CA SER A 353 5.12 4.47 6.58
C SER A 353 5.59 3.43 5.57
N SER A 354 5.08 2.20 5.74
CA SER A 354 5.29 1.09 4.82
C SER A 354 4.07 1.02 3.91
N VAL A 355 4.27 1.27 2.62
CA VAL A 355 3.24 1.25 1.59
C VAL A 355 3.59 0.09 0.67
N ARG A 356 2.79 -0.97 0.62
CA ARG A 356 3.20 -2.19 -0.09
C ARG A 356 2.08 -2.85 -0.86
N ASN A 357 2.37 -3.34 -2.07
CA ASN A 357 1.47 -4.24 -2.79
C ASN A 357 0.08 -3.62 -3.06
N ASN A 358 0.04 -2.32 -3.34
CA ASN A 358 -1.18 -1.59 -3.65
C ASN A 358 -1.43 -1.56 -5.18
N GLY A 359 -2.71 -1.45 -5.52
CA GLY A 359 -3.27 -1.66 -6.86
C GLY A 359 -3.52 -0.46 -7.71
N ASP A 360 -2.94 0.67 -7.33
CA ASP A 360 -2.84 1.91 -8.09
C ASP A 360 -1.67 2.70 -7.47
N ASP A 361 -1.62 4.02 -7.61
CA ASP A 361 -0.55 4.79 -7.02
C ASP A 361 -0.40 4.57 -5.50
N GLY A 362 0.81 4.23 -5.06
CA GLY A 362 1.09 3.97 -3.64
C GLY A 362 0.77 5.20 -2.79
N LEU A 363 1.30 6.37 -3.17
CA LEU A 363 1.01 7.68 -2.59
C LEU A 363 0.74 8.71 -3.69
N ALA A 364 -0.46 9.27 -3.74
CA ALA A 364 -0.88 10.20 -4.78
C ALA A 364 -1.41 11.54 -4.25
N VAL A 365 -1.18 12.60 -5.02
CA VAL A 365 -1.94 13.86 -4.91
C VAL A 365 -2.71 14.07 -6.20
N TRP A 366 -4.04 13.92 -6.13
CA TRP A 366 -4.94 14.27 -7.22
C TRP A 366 -5.66 15.57 -6.93
N THR A 367 -5.23 16.67 -7.54
CA THR A 367 -5.85 17.99 -7.36
C THR A 367 -7.17 18.16 -8.14
N SER A 368 -8.12 17.26 -7.89
CA SER A 368 -9.50 17.33 -8.38
C SER A 368 -10.22 18.57 -7.82
N ASN A 369 -11.21 19.05 -8.58
CA ASN A 369 -11.95 20.28 -8.28
C ASN A 369 -13.48 20.07 -8.21
N VAL A 370 -13.92 18.84 -7.95
CA VAL A 370 -15.35 18.51 -7.84
C VAL A 370 -15.97 19.38 -6.76
N ASN A 371 -17.19 19.87 -7.01
CA ASN A 371 -17.91 20.80 -6.13
C ASN A 371 -17.11 22.06 -5.76
N GLY A 372 -16.19 22.51 -6.63
CA GLY A 372 -15.41 23.71 -6.40
C GLY A 372 -14.32 23.58 -5.33
N ALA A 373 -13.82 22.37 -5.09
CA ALA A 373 -12.63 22.18 -4.26
C ALA A 373 -11.45 23.01 -4.81
N PRO A 374 -10.63 23.65 -3.95
CA PRO A 374 -9.45 24.38 -4.39
C PRO A 374 -8.34 23.44 -4.89
N ALA A 375 -7.31 23.98 -5.53
CA ALA A 375 -6.12 23.20 -5.85
C ALA A 375 -5.40 22.77 -4.55
N GLY A 376 -5.09 21.49 -4.43
CA GLY A 376 -4.27 20.98 -3.32
C GLY A 376 -2.84 21.52 -3.43
N VAL A 377 -2.26 21.93 -2.30
CA VAL A 377 -0.91 22.53 -2.26
C VAL A 377 -0.08 22.02 -1.08
N ASN A 378 1.25 22.04 -1.23
CA ASN A 378 2.23 21.81 -0.15
C ASN A 378 2.17 20.45 0.55
N ASN A 379 1.55 19.44 -0.08
CA ASN A 379 1.57 18.07 0.43
C ASN A 379 2.97 17.44 0.40
N THR A 380 3.24 16.54 1.35
CA THR A 380 4.55 15.92 1.57
C THR A 380 4.46 14.40 1.69
N PHE A 381 5.29 13.68 0.94
CA PHE A 381 5.48 12.23 1.11
C PHE A 381 6.95 11.94 1.46
N SER A 382 7.27 11.70 2.73
CA SER A 382 8.67 11.57 3.15
C SER A 382 8.97 10.42 4.09
N PHE A 383 10.18 9.86 4.02
CA PHE A 383 10.62 8.75 4.89
C PHE A 383 9.78 7.47 4.73
N ASN A 384 9.19 7.24 3.56
CA ASN A 384 8.37 6.06 3.31
C ASN A 384 9.18 4.96 2.60
N THR A 385 8.82 3.72 2.89
CA THR A 385 9.26 2.55 2.12
C THR A 385 8.07 2.05 1.30
N ILE A 386 8.18 2.12 -0.03
CA ILE A 386 7.12 1.86 -0.99
C ILE A 386 7.53 0.68 -1.86
N GLU A 387 6.88 -0.46 -1.71
CA GLU A 387 7.36 -1.72 -2.29
C GLU A 387 6.26 -2.46 -3.06
N ASN A 388 6.64 -3.20 -4.10
CA ASN A 388 5.77 -4.17 -4.78
C ASN A 388 4.47 -3.56 -5.35
N ASN A 389 4.48 -2.28 -5.69
CA ASN A 389 3.31 -1.62 -6.29
C ASN A 389 3.00 -2.27 -7.64
N TRP A 390 1.78 -2.78 -7.86
CA TRP A 390 1.50 -3.64 -9.02
C TRP A 390 0.74 -2.95 -10.16
N ARG A 391 0.44 -1.66 -10.02
CA ARG A 391 -0.13 -0.77 -11.05
C ARG A 391 0.41 0.65 -10.85
N ALA A 392 0.41 1.47 -11.89
CA ALA A 392 0.68 2.92 -11.80
C ALA A 392 2.05 3.26 -11.18
N ALA A 393 2.14 4.03 -10.08
CA ALA A 393 3.43 4.40 -9.50
C ALA A 393 3.56 4.24 -7.99
N GLY A 394 4.78 4.20 -7.48
CA GLY A 394 5.01 4.30 -6.04
C GLY A 394 4.55 5.65 -5.48
N ILE A 395 4.94 6.76 -6.14
CA ILE A 395 4.53 8.13 -5.81
C ILE A 395 4.04 8.84 -7.06
N ALA A 396 2.89 9.54 -6.98
CA ALA A 396 2.37 10.34 -8.07
C ALA A 396 1.87 11.74 -7.66
N PHE A 397 2.15 12.74 -8.50
CA PHE A 397 1.54 14.07 -8.41
C PHE A 397 0.87 14.42 -9.74
N PHE A 398 -0.39 14.83 -9.70
CA PHE A 398 -1.20 15.10 -10.91
C PHE A 398 -1.49 16.58 -11.17
N GLY A 399 -1.08 17.45 -10.24
CA GLY A 399 -1.25 18.89 -10.37
C GLY A 399 -0.87 19.61 -9.09
N GLY A 400 -1.41 20.81 -8.90
CA GLY A 400 -1.19 21.59 -7.69
C GLY A 400 0.15 22.31 -7.67
N SER A 401 0.64 22.60 -6.46
CA SER A 401 1.84 23.41 -6.24
C SER A 401 2.53 23.07 -4.93
N GLY A 402 3.86 23.17 -4.89
CA GLY A 402 4.62 23.12 -3.63
C GLY A 402 4.78 21.71 -3.04
N HIS A 403 4.35 20.66 -3.75
CA HIS A 403 4.45 19.29 -3.26
C HIS A 403 5.90 18.83 -3.17
N LYS A 404 6.17 17.95 -2.21
CA LYS A 404 7.48 17.31 -2.11
C LYS A 404 7.40 15.84 -1.76
N ALA A 405 8.33 15.06 -2.28
CA ALA A 405 8.54 13.69 -1.85
C ALA A 405 10.03 13.44 -1.59
N THR A 406 10.41 13.23 -0.33
CA THR A 406 11.82 13.21 0.08
C THR A 406 12.18 12.02 0.96
N ASN A 407 13.42 11.53 0.91
CA ASN A 407 13.90 10.48 1.81
C ASN A 407 13.11 9.16 1.69
N ASN A 408 12.65 8.81 0.49
CA ASN A 408 11.88 7.60 0.26
C ASN A 408 12.75 6.46 -0.29
N LEU A 409 12.30 5.23 -0.08
CA LEU A 409 12.81 4.03 -0.73
C LEU A 409 11.67 3.42 -1.55
N ILE A 410 11.83 3.28 -2.86
CA ILE A 410 10.80 2.77 -3.77
C ILE A 410 11.35 1.55 -4.54
N VAL A 411 10.72 0.39 -4.40
CA VAL A 411 11.32 -0.90 -4.80
C VAL A 411 10.30 -1.81 -5.50
N ASP A 412 10.74 -2.50 -6.55
CA ASP A 412 10.02 -3.60 -7.23
C ASP A 412 8.61 -3.23 -7.73
N THR A 413 8.46 -2.10 -8.43
CA THR A 413 7.17 -1.76 -9.08
C THR A 413 6.90 -2.66 -10.28
N VAL A 414 5.66 -3.11 -10.47
CA VAL A 414 5.24 -3.92 -11.63
C VAL A 414 4.27 -3.11 -12.50
N GLY A 415 4.49 -3.13 -13.82
CA GLY A 415 3.58 -2.46 -14.76
C GLY A 415 3.54 -0.93 -14.58
N GLY A 416 4.57 -0.34 -14.00
CA GLY A 416 4.52 1.01 -13.47
C GLY A 416 5.87 1.71 -13.30
N SER A 417 5.89 2.72 -12.44
CA SER A 417 7.04 3.60 -12.18
C SER A 417 7.27 3.78 -10.68
N ALA A 418 8.47 4.18 -10.26
CA ALA A 418 8.65 4.60 -8.88
C ALA A 418 8.03 5.97 -8.63
N ILE A 419 8.27 6.93 -9.53
CA ILE A 419 7.70 8.28 -9.48
C ILE A 419 7.00 8.57 -10.80
N ARG A 420 5.77 9.08 -10.74
CA ARG A 420 5.01 9.53 -11.91
C ARG A 420 4.48 10.95 -11.74
N MET A 421 4.48 11.72 -12.82
CA MET A 421 3.67 12.93 -12.93
C MET A 421 2.95 12.94 -14.26
N ASN A 422 1.66 13.29 -14.27
CA ASN A 422 0.93 13.47 -15.51
C ASN A 422 -0.18 14.52 -15.41
N THR A 423 -0.80 14.83 -16.56
CA THR A 423 -1.91 15.80 -16.67
C THR A 423 -3.13 15.16 -17.34
N VAL A 424 -3.37 13.87 -17.06
CA VAL A 424 -4.44 13.09 -17.68
C VAL A 424 -5.78 13.25 -16.96
N PHE A 425 -5.76 13.50 -15.65
CA PHE A 425 -6.96 13.50 -14.82
C PHE A 425 -7.68 14.85 -14.78
N PRO A 426 -9.00 14.88 -14.56
CA PRO A 426 -9.73 16.13 -14.33
C PRO A 426 -9.21 16.91 -13.12
N GLY A 427 -9.27 18.24 -13.18
CA GLY A 427 -8.94 19.13 -12.06
C GLY A 427 -7.89 20.17 -12.42
N TYR A 428 -7.13 20.59 -11.42
CA TYR A 428 -6.00 21.49 -11.61
C TYR A 428 -4.75 20.71 -12.02
N HIS A 429 -3.94 21.27 -12.91
CA HIS A 429 -2.62 20.74 -13.25
C HIS A 429 -1.53 21.67 -12.67
N PHE A 430 -0.39 21.81 -13.36
CA PHE A 430 0.80 22.49 -12.84
C PHE A 430 0.92 23.95 -13.26
N GLN A 431 -0.11 24.57 -13.85
CA GLN A 431 0.00 25.92 -14.43
C GLN A 431 0.53 26.96 -13.44
N ASN A 432 0.10 26.85 -12.17
CA ASN A 432 0.47 27.73 -11.05
C ASN A 432 1.46 27.08 -10.08
N ASN A 433 2.11 25.98 -10.47
CA ASN A 433 3.09 25.32 -9.62
C ASN A 433 4.29 26.24 -9.39
N THR A 434 4.57 26.58 -8.13
CA THR A 434 5.73 27.37 -7.72
C THR A 434 7.01 26.53 -7.63
N GLY A 435 6.89 25.21 -7.48
CA GLY A 435 8.00 24.27 -7.37
C GLY A 435 7.56 22.96 -6.73
N ILE A 436 7.81 21.84 -7.40
CA ILE A 436 7.71 20.49 -6.84
C ILE A 436 9.11 19.93 -6.65
N LEU A 437 9.34 19.23 -5.53
CA LEU A 437 10.65 18.67 -5.17
C LEU A 437 10.58 17.16 -4.93
N PHE A 438 11.40 16.41 -5.65
CA PHE A 438 11.75 15.04 -5.29
C PHE A 438 13.20 15.01 -4.81
N SER A 439 13.47 14.46 -3.62
CA SER A 439 14.85 14.39 -3.13
C SER A 439 15.22 13.17 -2.30
N ASP A 440 16.52 12.90 -2.24
CA ASP A 440 17.13 11.95 -1.31
C ASP A 440 16.44 10.57 -1.35
N THR A 441 16.15 10.09 -2.56
CA THR A 441 15.29 8.92 -2.78
C THR A 441 16.06 7.84 -3.52
N THR A 442 15.94 6.60 -3.05
CA THR A 442 16.48 5.43 -3.75
C THR A 442 15.35 4.68 -4.44
N ILE A 443 15.54 4.38 -5.72
CA ILE A 443 14.63 3.65 -6.59
C ILE A 443 15.33 2.36 -7.01
N ILE A 444 14.68 1.21 -6.86
CA ILE A 444 15.25 -0.10 -7.19
C ILE A 444 14.23 -0.88 -8.04
N ASN A 445 14.69 -1.56 -9.10
CA ASN A 445 13.89 -2.53 -9.87
C ASN A 445 12.55 -1.99 -10.42
N SER A 446 12.46 -0.66 -10.61
CA SER A 446 11.24 0.02 -11.01
C SER A 446 11.25 0.39 -12.51
N GLY A 447 10.15 0.94 -13.01
CA GLY A 447 9.91 1.14 -14.44
C GLY A 447 9.25 -0.10 -15.07
N THR A 448 8.88 -0.03 -16.34
CA THR A 448 8.28 -1.19 -17.04
C THR A 448 8.39 -1.05 -18.55
N SER A 449 8.29 -2.16 -19.27
CA SER A 449 7.99 -2.20 -20.71
C SER A 449 6.54 -2.52 -21.03
N LYS A 450 5.71 -2.73 -20.02
CA LYS A 450 4.33 -3.21 -20.17
C LYS A 450 3.45 -2.71 -19.02
N ASP A 451 3.03 -1.45 -19.09
CA ASP A 451 1.90 -0.97 -18.29
C ASP A 451 0.58 -1.61 -18.76
N LEU A 452 -0.57 -1.16 -18.23
CA LEU A 452 -1.88 -1.66 -18.64
C LEU A 452 -2.26 -1.28 -20.08
N TYR A 453 -1.55 -0.35 -20.70
CA TYR A 453 -1.68 0.05 -22.10
C TYR A 453 -0.66 -0.64 -23.01
N ASN A 454 0.09 -1.62 -22.46
CA ASN A 454 1.19 -2.32 -23.13
C ASN A 454 2.32 -1.38 -23.61
N GLY A 455 2.52 -0.26 -22.89
CA GLY A 455 3.59 0.69 -23.16
C GLY A 455 4.68 0.67 -22.10
N GLU A 456 5.83 1.22 -22.46
CA GLU A 456 6.93 1.48 -21.53
C GLU A 456 6.65 2.67 -20.59
N ARG A 457 7.17 2.58 -19.37
CA ARG A 457 7.27 3.68 -18.42
C ARG A 457 8.64 3.72 -17.80
N GLY A 458 9.14 4.93 -17.57
CA GLY A 458 10.39 5.14 -16.85
C GLY A 458 10.29 4.72 -15.40
N ALA A 459 11.42 4.47 -14.73
CA ALA A 459 11.44 4.42 -13.27
C ALA A 459 11.00 5.77 -12.66
N ILE A 460 11.38 6.87 -13.32
CA ILE A 460 10.73 8.18 -13.21
C ILE A 460 10.01 8.45 -14.54
N ASP A 461 8.68 8.65 -14.50
CA ASP A 461 7.85 8.87 -15.70
C ASP A 461 7.15 10.23 -15.64
N LEU A 462 7.44 11.08 -16.62
CA LEU A 462 6.86 12.42 -16.75
C LEU A 462 6.03 12.48 -18.04
N GLU A 463 4.72 12.48 -17.90
CA GLU A 463 3.78 12.42 -19.00
C GLU A 463 3.03 13.75 -19.13
N ALA A 464 3.45 14.62 -20.06
CA ALA A 464 2.75 15.88 -20.33
C ALA A 464 1.52 15.62 -21.22
N SER A 465 0.52 14.93 -20.68
CA SER A 465 -0.63 14.37 -21.42
C SER A 465 -1.40 15.45 -22.19
N ASN A 466 -1.91 16.46 -21.46
CA ASN A 466 -2.74 17.55 -22.02
C ASN A 466 -2.15 18.93 -21.72
N ASP A 467 -1.61 19.10 -20.52
CA ASP A 467 -0.97 20.33 -20.04
C ASP A 467 0.51 20.10 -19.74
N SER A 468 1.27 21.20 -19.67
CA SER A 468 2.70 21.14 -19.37
C SER A 468 2.98 20.67 -17.94
N ILE A 469 3.96 19.79 -17.78
CA ILE A 469 4.61 19.57 -16.48
C ILE A 469 5.65 20.69 -16.30
N LYS A 470 5.56 21.43 -15.20
CA LYS A 470 6.44 22.59 -14.97
C LYS A 470 6.95 22.72 -13.54
N ASN A 471 8.12 23.34 -13.40
CA ASN A 471 8.77 23.69 -12.13
C ASN A 471 8.97 22.47 -11.22
N VAL A 472 9.76 21.50 -11.67
CA VAL A 472 10.03 20.26 -10.94
C VAL A 472 11.53 20.08 -10.78
N THR A 473 11.97 19.81 -9.55
CA THR A 473 13.37 19.50 -9.26
C THR A 473 13.49 18.10 -8.67
N PHE A 474 14.38 17.30 -9.24
CA PHE A 474 14.86 16.03 -8.70
C PHE A 474 16.28 16.25 -8.20
N THR A 475 16.58 15.90 -6.94
CA THR A 475 17.94 16.05 -6.39
C THR A 475 18.34 14.87 -5.51
N ASN A 476 19.57 14.36 -5.65
CA ASN A 476 20.07 13.22 -4.87
C ASN A 476 19.17 11.98 -5.05
N ILE A 477 19.06 11.49 -6.28
CA ILE A 477 18.26 10.30 -6.60
C ILE A 477 19.17 9.18 -7.08
N ASP A 478 19.10 8.03 -6.43
CA ASP A 478 19.73 6.80 -6.89
C ASP A 478 18.68 5.95 -7.60
N ILE A 479 18.91 5.64 -8.88
CA ILE A 479 18.04 4.79 -9.71
C ILE A 479 18.81 3.53 -10.08
N LEU A 480 18.44 2.42 -9.47
CA LEU A 480 19.15 1.15 -9.53
C LEU A 480 18.30 0.11 -10.27
N ASN A 481 18.93 -0.63 -11.19
CA ASN A 481 18.37 -1.81 -11.84
C ASN A 481 17.01 -1.59 -12.51
N THR A 482 16.86 -0.50 -13.28
CA THR A 482 15.58 -0.21 -13.95
C THR A 482 15.22 -1.27 -14.98
N GLN A 483 13.94 -1.66 -15.03
CA GLN A 483 13.41 -2.63 -16.00
C GLN A 483 13.65 -2.14 -17.43
N ARG A 484 13.24 -0.90 -17.72
CA ARG A 484 13.37 -0.25 -19.04
C ARG A 484 14.24 1.01 -18.99
N SER A 485 13.66 2.19 -19.19
CA SER A 485 14.37 3.48 -19.10
C SER A 485 14.35 4.03 -17.68
N ALA A 486 15.45 4.60 -17.19
CA ALA A 486 15.48 5.20 -15.84
C ALA A 486 14.58 6.43 -15.72
N VAL A 487 14.64 7.32 -16.71
CA VAL A 487 13.82 8.55 -16.77
C VAL A 487 13.15 8.62 -18.14
N GLN A 488 11.84 8.85 -18.16
CA GLN A 488 11.03 8.94 -19.37
C GLN A 488 10.25 10.26 -19.40
N PHE A 489 10.25 10.89 -20.56
CA PHE A 489 9.46 12.07 -20.88
C PHE A 489 8.65 11.77 -22.13
N GLY A 490 7.36 12.03 -22.10
CA GLY A 490 6.49 11.79 -23.25
C GLY A 490 5.35 12.80 -23.38
N TYR A 491 4.60 12.67 -24.47
CA TYR A 491 3.40 13.44 -24.79
C TYR A 491 3.68 14.93 -25.09
N GLY A 492 2.63 15.63 -25.55
CA GLY A 492 2.75 16.91 -26.26
C GLY A 492 2.49 18.18 -25.45
N GLY A 493 2.06 18.07 -24.18
CA GLY A 493 1.73 19.22 -23.33
C GLY A 493 2.94 20.09 -22.95
N GLY A 494 4.15 19.55 -23.08
CA GLY A 494 5.42 20.25 -22.88
C GLY A 494 6.01 20.14 -21.47
N PHE A 495 7.30 20.44 -21.36
CA PHE A 495 8.07 20.38 -20.13
C PHE A 495 8.80 21.71 -19.91
N GLN A 496 8.65 22.32 -18.74
CA GLN A 496 9.20 23.65 -18.45
C GLN A 496 9.91 23.65 -17.10
N ASN A 497 11.18 24.05 -17.06
CA ASN A 497 11.96 24.12 -15.82
C ASN A 497 11.94 22.79 -15.03
N ILE A 498 12.37 21.71 -15.70
CA ILE A 498 12.58 20.40 -15.09
C ILE A 498 14.07 20.22 -14.85
N VAL A 499 14.47 20.07 -13.59
CA VAL A 499 15.87 20.04 -13.17
C VAL A 499 16.19 18.71 -12.51
N PHE A 500 17.30 18.10 -12.92
CA PHE A 500 17.84 16.87 -12.33
C PHE A 500 19.25 17.15 -11.81
N ASN A 501 19.45 17.10 -10.51
CA ASN A 501 20.71 17.33 -9.82
C ASN A 501 21.17 16.07 -9.09
N ASN A 502 22.44 15.70 -9.18
CA ASN A 502 23.01 14.57 -8.43
C ASN A 502 22.19 13.27 -8.61
N ILE A 503 22.01 12.85 -9.86
CA ILE A 503 21.30 11.63 -10.20
C ILE A 503 22.31 10.55 -10.53
N ASN A 504 22.22 9.42 -9.82
CA ASN A 504 23.00 8.24 -10.10
C ASN A 504 22.08 7.21 -10.77
N ILE A 505 22.44 6.77 -11.98
CA ILE A 505 21.70 5.75 -12.72
C ILE A 505 22.63 4.55 -12.89
N ASN A 506 22.27 3.42 -12.27
CA ASN A 506 23.06 2.20 -12.31
C ASN A 506 22.20 1.00 -12.73
N GLY A 507 22.35 0.57 -13.98
CA GLY A 507 21.59 -0.53 -14.57
C GLY A 507 20.24 -0.09 -15.13
N THR A 508 20.06 -0.26 -16.44
CA THR A 508 18.81 0.01 -17.18
C THR A 508 18.60 -1.06 -18.24
N GLY A 509 17.37 -1.19 -18.75
CA GLY A 509 17.02 -2.16 -19.79
C GLY A 509 17.16 -3.62 -19.37
N LEU A 510 17.01 -3.90 -18.07
CA LEU A 510 17.18 -5.24 -17.51
C LEU A 510 16.06 -6.22 -17.91
N ASP A 511 14.94 -5.74 -18.43
CA ASP A 511 13.89 -6.59 -19.02
C ASP A 511 14.24 -7.11 -20.42
N GLY A 512 15.26 -6.55 -21.08
CA GLY A 512 15.70 -6.94 -22.42
C GLY A 512 14.70 -6.63 -23.56
N ILE A 513 13.66 -5.83 -23.32
CA ILE A 513 12.61 -5.55 -24.30
C ILE A 513 13.02 -4.42 -25.26
N GLU A 514 12.92 -4.69 -26.57
CA GLU A 514 13.25 -3.72 -27.62
C GLU A 514 12.03 -3.07 -28.28
N THR A 515 10.82 -3.61 -28.15
CA THR A 515 9.61 -3.00 -28.72
C THR A 515 9.23 -1.72 -27.97
N SER A 516 8.68 -0.72 -28.66
CA SER A 516 8.27 0.57 -28.07
C SER A 516 6.92 0.99 -28.63
N SER A 517 6.02 1.45 -27.76
CA SER A 517 4.75 2.06 -28.17
C SER A 517 4.92 3.52 -28.61
N ASP A 518 6.00 4.18 -28.17
CA ASP A 518 6.33 5.54 -28.56
C ASP A 518 6.89 5.60 -29.98
N LYS A 519 6.03 5.89 -30.96
CA LYS A 519 6.40 6.09 -32.38
C LYS A 519 7.30 7.32 -32.63
N GLY A 520 7.76 8.02 -31.59
CA GLY A 520 8.45 9.30 -31.67
C GLY A 520 9.89 9.35 -31.14
N VAL A 521 10.37 8.36 -30.37
CA VAL A 521 11.71 8.42 -29.76
C VAL A 521 12.70 7.61 -30.58
N LYS A 522 13.48 8.28 -31.44
CA LYS A 522 14.73 7.70 -31.95
C LYS A 522 15.68 7.54 -30.76
N ARG A 523 16.00 6.28 -30.39
CA ARG A 523 17.10 6.00 -29.46
C ARG A 523 18.38 6.65 -30.00
N PRO A 524 19.22 7.28 -29.17
CA PRO A 524 20.60 7.48 -29.54
C PRO A 524 21.22 6.09 -29.70
N SER A 525 21.57 5.72 -30.93
CA SER A 525 22.43 4.56 -31.19
C SER A 525 23.71 4.75 -30.38
N SER A 526 24.03 3.76 -29.54
CA SER A 526 25.35 3.47 -28.95
C SER A 526 26.35 4.64 -28.93
N LEU A 527 26.70 5.11 -27.74
CA LEU A 527 27.95 5.85 -27.52
C LEU A 527 29.13 4.94 -27.89
N GLY A 528 29.45 4.90 -29.18
CA GLY A 528 30.72 4.41 -29.69
C GLY A 528 31.80 5.31 -29.13
N GLY A 529 32.71 4.71 -28.37
CA GLY A 529 33.86 5.40 -27.82
C GLY A 529 34.62 6.14 -28.92
N SER A 530 34.70 7.46 -28.78
CA SER A 530 35.74 8.25 -29.40
C SER A 530 36.59 8.84 -28.28
N ALA A 531 37.70 8.16 -28.00
CA ALA A 531 38.84 8.77 -27.34
C ALA A 531 39.39 9.86 -28.26
N PHE A 532 39.66 11.05 -27.72
CA PHE A 532 40.57 12.04 -28.30
C PHE A 532 41.11 12.94 -27.17
N PRO A 533 42.27 13.59 -27.41
CA PRO A 533 43.43 13.63 -26.52
C PRO A 533 43.38 14.66 -25.38
#